data_AF-A0A855IK86-F1
#
_entry.id   AF-A0A855IK86-F1
#
_cell.length_a   1.000
_cell.length_b   1.000
_cell.length_c   1.000
_cell.angle_alpha   90.00
_cell.angle_beta   90.00
_cell.angle_gamma   90.00
#
_symmetry.space_group_name_H-M   'P 1'
#
loop_
_entity.id
_entity.type
_entity.pdbx_description
1 polymer ?
#
loop_
_entity_poly.entity_id
_entity_poly.type
_entity_poly.pdbx_seq_one_letter_code
_entity_poly.pdbx_strand_id
1 'polypeptide(L)'
;MVRYISVALISFFIGVGGMYYLASITLNDLDEKHSKRLKEEYELFRYHNTDAAETLIKVANASINHTLCKLKGEDKKQVIHALILNAMFASDISKQRLELLEEVFTTSLLAHKELSKTSPDKVDEYLLPLIRNHCSNHLPNLNCDKIESLIDKLSKEPSVCT
;
A
#
# COMPACT_ATOMS: atom_id res chain seq x y z
N MET A 1 52.03 31.67 26.86
CA MET A 1 51.74 31.00 25.57
C MET A 1 50.66 29.91 25.72
N VAL A 2 50.81 28.93 26.63
CA VAL A 2 49.84 27.81 26.83
C VAL A 2 48.40 28.24 27.14
N ARG A 3 48.19 29.28 27.98
CA ARG A 3 46.83 29.80 28.28
C ARG A 3 46.11 30.43 27.09
N TYR A 4 46.82 31.04 26.15
CA TYR A 4 46.20 31.64 24.95
C TYR A 4 45.82 30.57 23.92
N ILE A 5 46.59 29.48 23.86
CA ILE A 5 46.30 28.32 23.01
C ILE A 5 45.04 27.59 23.50
N SER A 6 44.86 27.43 24.82
CA SER A 6 43.64 26.78 25.35
C SER A 6 42.38 27.61 25.12
N VAL A 7 42.46 28.95 25.24
CA VAL A 7 41.33 29.84 24.96
C VAL A 7 40.95 29.83 23.48
N ALA A 8 41.95 29.82 22.58
CA ALA A 8 41.71 29.72 21.15
C ALA A 8 41.11 28.37 20.71
N LEU A 9 41.51 27.27 21.36
CA LEU A 9 40.92 25.94 21.11
C LEU A 9 39.46 25.88 21.58
N ILE A 10 39.15 26.38 22.78
CA ILE A 10 37.78 26.36 23.31
C ILE A 10 36.85 27.23 22.45
N SER A 11 37.28 28.42 22.02
CA SER A 11 36.47 29.26 21.13
C SER A 11 36.27 28.61 19.74
N PHE A 12 37.28 27.90 19.23
CA PHE A 12 37.16 27.13 17.99
C PHE A 12 36.14 25.99 18.13
N PHE A 13 36.17 25.22 19.21
CA PHE A 13 35.20 24.13 19.43
C PHE A 13 33.77 24.63 19.62
N ILE A 14 33.57 25.76 20.30
CA ILE A 14 32.24 26.39 20.43
C ILE A 14 31.76 26.91 19.07
N GLY A 15 32.65 27.52 18.28
CA GLY A 15 32.33 28.02 16.94
C GLY A 15 31.96 26.91 15.96
N VAL A 16 32.74 25.82 15.92
CA VAL A 16 32.47 24.66 15.05
C VAL A 16 31.21 23.92 15.51
N GLY A 17 31.03 23.73 16.82
CA GLY A 17 29.82 23.10 17.38
C GLY A 17 28.54 23.89 17.09
N GLY A 18 28.60 25.23 17.22
CA GLY A 18 27.47 26.11 16.89
C GLY A 18 27.12 26.11 15.40
N MET A 19 28.13 26.13 14.52
CA MET A 19 27.92 26.06 13.06
C MET A 19 27.36 24.70 12.63
N TYR A 20 27.84 23.59 13.22
CA TYR A 20 27.30 22.27 12.96
C TYR A 20 25.84 22.14 13.41
N TYR A 21 25.51 22.68 14.60
CA TYR A 21 24.14 22.69 15.11
C TYR A 21 23.19 23.47 14.19
N LEU A 22 23.58 24.67 13.77
CA LEU A 22 22.78 25.47 12.83
C LEU A 22 22.61 24.76 11.48
N ALA A 23 23.68 24.19 10.93
CA ALA A 23 23.61 23.41 9.69
C ALA A 23 22.65 22.22 9.82
N SER A 24 22.71 21.49 10.95
CA SER A 24 21.82 20.34 11.20
C SER A 24 20.35 20.75 11.31
N ILE A 25 20.03 21.88 11.94
CA ILE A 25 18.66 22.41 11.99
C ILE A 25 18.20 22.83 10.60
N THR A 26 19.04 23.50 9.82
CA THR A 26 18.66 23.91 8.47
C THR A 26 18.43 22.73 7.54
N LEU A 27 19.21 21.65 7.67
CA LEU A 27 19.00 20.42 6.90
C LEU A 27 17.68 19.73 7.29
N ASN A 28 17.41 19.60 8.59
CA ASN A 28 16.16 19.02 9.08
C ASN A 28 14.93 19.85 8.63
N ASP A 29 15.00 21.19 8.70
CA ASP A 29 13.92 22.07 8.22
C ASP A 29 13.73 21.96 6.69
N LEU A 30 14.83 21.83 5.94
CA LEU A 30 14.76 21.60 4.49
C LEU A 30 14.09 20.27 4.16
N ASP A 31 14.48 19.19 4.85
CA ASP A 31 13.92 17.85 4.69
C ASP A 31 12.44 17.80 5.08
N GLU A 32 12.06 18.44 6.19
CA GLU A 32 10.67 18.56 6.61
C GLU A 32 9.85 19.34 5.58
N LYS A 33 10.36 20.47 5.08
CA LYS A 33 9.68 21.28 4.07
C LYS A 33 9.55 20.55 2.73
N HIS A 34 10.58 19.83 2.31
CA HIS A 34 10.55 19.01 1.10
C HIS A 34 9.55 17.85 1.22
N SER A 35 9.58 17.12 2.34
CA SER A 35 8.62 16.03 2.57
C SER A 35 7.18 16.51 2.62
N LYS A 36 6.93 17.67 3.24
CA LYS A 36 5.59 18.30 3.26
C LYS A 36 5.12 18.67 1.86
N ARG A 37 5.98 19.31 1.06
CA ARG A 37 5.65 19.64 -0.34
C ARG A 37 5.33 18.40 -1.15
N LEU A 38 6.16 17.36 -1.06
CA LEU A 38 5.93 16.09 -1.76
C LEU A 38 4.59 15.46 -1.35
N LYS A 39 4.24 15.52 -0.06
CA LYS A 39 2.96 15.02 0.43
C LYS A 39 1.77 15.82 -0.13
N GLU A 40 1.89 17.14 -0.20
CA GLU A 40 0.85 18.00 -0.79
C GLU A 40 0.68 17.73 -2.29
N GLU A 41 1.78 17.63 -3.04
CA GLU A 41 1.77 17.28 -4.48
C GLU A 41 1.17 15.89 -4.71
N TYR A 42 1.52 14.91 -3.86
CA TYR A 42 0.98 13.56 -3.92
C TYR A 42 -0.53 13.54 -3.64
N GLU A 43 -1.02 14.26 -2.63
CA GLU A 43 -2.45 14.34 -2.34
C GLU A 43 -3.22 15.04 -3.47
N LEU A 44 -2.64 16.07 -4.09
CA LEU A 44 -3.23 16.71 -5.27
C LEU A 44 -3.31 15.73 -6.45
N PHE A 45 -2.24 14.99 -6.71
CA PHE A 45 -2.21 13.94 -7.73
C PHE A 45 -3.28 12.88 -7.48
N ARG A 46 -3.41 12.40 -6.24
CA ARG A 46 -4.45 11.42 -5.87
C ARG A 46 -5.85 11.95 -6.13
N TYR A 47 -6.09 13.22 -5.78
CA TYR A 47 -7.38 13.85 -6.00
C TYR A 47 -7.72 13.90 -7.50
N HIS A 48 -6.80 14.38 -8.34
CA HIS A 48 -7.01 14.48 -9.79
C HIS A 48 -7.26 13.13 -10.48
N ASN A 49 -6.71 12.03 -9.95
CA ASN A 49 -6.86 10.70 -10.54
C ASN A 49 -8.04 9.90 -9.98
N THR A 50 -8.84 10.46 -9.07
CA THR A 50 -9.90 9.73 -8.36
C THR A 50 -10.91 9.08 -9.30
N ASP A 51 -11.47 9.82 -10.26
CA ASP A 51 -12.53 9.32 -11.14
C ASP A 51 -12.03 8.22 -12.11
N ALA A 52 -10.82 8.43 -12.65
CA ALA A 52 -10.18 7.46 -13.54
C ALA A 52 -9.84 6.17 -12.78
N ALA A 53 -9.29 6.29 -11.58
CA ALA A 53 -8.99 5.16 -10.71
C ALA A 53 -10.27 4.43 -10.26
N GLU A 54 -11.34 5.16 -9.91
CA GLU A 54 -12.63 4.57 -9.54
C GLU A 54 -13.18 3.71 -10.69
N THR A 55 -13.09 4.22 -11.92
CA THR A 55 -13.51 3.47 -13.11
C THR A 55 -12.68 2.20 -13.29
N LEU A 56 -11.35 2.29 -13.17
CA LEU A 56 -10.46 1.14 -13.26
C LEU A 56 -10.75 0.09 -12.20
N ILE A 57 -10.99 0.51 -10.95
CA ILE A 57 -11.33 -0.38 -9.84
C ILE A 57 -12.62 -1.14 -10.16
N LYS A 58 -13.69 -0.43 -10.55
CA LYS A 58 -14.98 -1.05 -10.86
C LYS A 58 -14.87 -2.06 -12.01
N VAL A 59 -14.17 -1.68 -13.07
CA VAL A 59 -13.94 -2.57 -14.23
C VAL A 59 -13.11 -3.78 -13.82
N ALA A 60 -12.07 -3.61 -13.02
CA ALA A 60 -11.23 -4.69 -12.52
C ALA A 60 -12.04 -5.66 -11.65
N ASN A 61 -12.81 -5.16 -10.66
CA ASN A 61 -13.64 -5.98 -9.79
C ASN A 61 -14.71 -6.76 -10.57
N ALA A 62 -15.41 -6.09 -11.49
CA ALA A 62 -16.37 -6.74 -12.36
C ALA A 62 -15.72 -7.84 -13.22
N SER A 63 -14.53 -7.56 -13.75
CA SER A 63 -13.77 -8.52 -14.56
C SER A 63 -13.27 -9.71 -13.74
N ILE A 64 -12.86 -9.50 -12.48
CA ILE A 64 -12.47 -10.57 -11.56
C ILE A 64 -13.66 -11.49 -11.32
N ASN A 65 -14.81 -10.92 -10.94
CA ASN A 65 -16.03 -11.69 -10.68
C ASN A 65 -16.47 -12.50 -11.92
N HIS A 66 -16.36 -11.92 -13.11
CA HIS A 66 -16.68 -12.62 -14.35
C HIS A 66 -15.68 -13.74 -14.67
N THR A 67 -14.39 -13.47 -14.47
CA THR A 67 -13.28 -14.35 -14.84
C THR A 67 -13.17 -15.53 -13.88
N LEU A 68 -13.45 -15.30 -12.60
CA LEU A 68 -13.38 -16.29 -11.52
C LEU A 68 -14.12 -17.59 -11.84
N CYS A 69 -15.28 -17.50 -12.51
CA CYS A 69 -16.11 -18.66 -12.75
C CYS A 69 -16.07 -19.16 -14.20
N LYS A 70 -15.56 -18.35 -15.14
CA LYS A 70 -15.61 -18.67 -16.58
C LYS A 70 -14.29 -19.15 -17.17
N LEU A 71 -13.15 -18.64 -16.69
CA LEU A 71 -11.84 -19.11 -17.17
C LEU A 71 -11.37 -20.32 -16.37
N LYS A 72 -10.67 -21.24 -17.03
CA LYS A 72 -10.03 -22.43 -16.46
C LYS A 72 -8.53 -22.42 -16.81
N GLY A 73 -7.71 -23.13 -16.03
CA GLY A 73 -6.27 -23.28 -16.31
C GLY A 73 -5.40 -22.12 -15.79
N GLU A 74 -4.11 -22.13 -16.15
CA GLU A 74 -3.11 -21.15 -15.65
C GLU A 74 -3.41 -19.71 -16.09
N ASP A 75 -4.05 -19.52 -17.26
CA ASP A 75 -4.45 -18.20 -17.77
C ASP A 75 -5.43 -17.50 -16.82
N LYS A 76 -6.32 -18.25 -16.16
CA LYS A 76 -7.25 -17.74 -15.14
C LYS A 76 -6.49 -17.03 -14.02
N LYS A 77 -5.44 -17.68 -13.52
CA LYS A 77 -4.65 -17.18 -12.39
C LYS A 77 -3.95 -15.87 -12.74
N GLN A 78 -3.28 -15.83 -13.89
CA GLN A 78 -2.54 -14.65 -14.33
C GLN A 78 -3.46 -13.46 -14.55
N VAL A 79 -4.62 -13.67 -15.19
CA VAL A 79 -5.61 -12.61 -15.40
C VAL A 79 -6.16 -12.09 -14.07
N ILE A 80 -6.56 -12.97 -13.16
CA ILE A 80 -7.09 -12.55 -11.86
C ILE A 80 -6.03 -11.80 -11.04
N HIS A 81 -4.78 -12.27 -11.02
CA HIS A 81 -3.68 -11.56 -10.35
C HIS A 81 -3.48 -10.15 -10.92
N ALA A 82 -3.43 -10.01 -12.25
CA ALA A 82 -3.27 -8.72 -12.90
C ALA A 82 -4.43 -7.76 -12.57
N LEU A 83 -5.66 -8.26 -12.53
CA LEU A 83 -6.82 -7.45 -12.20
C LEU A 83 -6.81 -7.00 -10.73
N ILE A 84 -6.42 -7.86 -9.80
CA ILE A 84 -6.30 -7.50 -8.37
C ILE A 84 -5.22 -6.42 -8.19
N LEU A 85 -4.06 -6.61 -8.83
CA LEU A 85 -2.98 -5.63 -8.80
C LEU A 85 -3.43 -4.27 -9.33
N ASN A 86 -4.16 -4.24 -10.45
CA ASN A 86 -4.68 -3.01 -11.02
C ASN A 86 -5.68 -2.32 -10.07
N ALA A 87 -6.57 -3.07 -9.44
CA ALA A 87 -7.56 -2.54 -8.50
C ALA A 87 -6.92 -1.95 -7.23
N MET A 88 -5.95 -2.67 -6.65
CA MET A 88 -5.21 -2.20 -5.47
C MET A 88 -4.32 -1.00 -5.80
N PHE A 89 -3.57 -1.06 -6.90
CA PHE A 89 -2.72 0.05 -7.32
C PHE A 89 -3.55 1.31 -7.58
N ALA A 90 -4.66 1.18 -8.30
CA ALA A 90 -5.58 2.30 -8.53
C ALA A 90 -6.10 2.88 -7.20
N SER A 91 -6.38 2.02 -6.21
CA SER A 91 -6.79 2.45 -4.86
C SER A 91 -5.69 3.20 -4.10
N ASP A 92 -4.44 2.77 -4.22
CA ASP A 92 -3.27 3.41 -3.58
C ASP A 92 -2.99 4.80 -4.14
N ILE A 93 -3.05 4.94 -5.47
CA ILE A 93 -2.67 6.18 -6.17
C ILE A 93 -3.79 7.21 -6.27
N SER A 94 -4.94 6.99 -5.64
CA SER A 94 -6.10 7.87 -5.72
C SER A 94 -6.82 8.01 -4.38
N LYS A 95 -7.79 8.93 -4.30
CA LYS A 95 -8.61 9.12 -3.10
C LYS A 95 -9.95 8.44 -3.27
N GLN A 96 -10.07 7.21 -2.78
CA GLN A 96 -11.29 6.43 -2.91
C GLN A 96 -12.19 6.49 -1.67
N ARG A 97 -13.47 6.21 -1.89
CA ARG A 97 -14.45 6.07 -0.81
C ARG A 97 -14.23 4.74 -0.09
N LEU A 98 -14.58 4.69 1.19
CA LEU A 98 -14.37 3.50 2.02
C LEU A 98 -15.08 2.27 1.43
N GLU A 99 -16.28 2.44 0.89
CA GLU A 99 -17.06 1.35 0.30
C GLU A 99 -16.32 0.70 -0.88
N LEU A 100 -15.63 1.51 -1.70
CA LEU A 100 -14.88 0.99 -2.84
C LEU A 100 -13.59 0.29 -2.39
N LEU A 101 -12.95 0.78 -1.33
CA LEU A 101 -11.77 0.15 -0.73
C LEU A 101 -12.12 -1.21 -0.11
N GLU A 102 -13.28 -1.30 0.54
CA GLU A 102 -13.84 -2.56 1.06
C GLU A 102 -14.22 -3.51 -0.07
N GLU A 103 -14.75 -3.01 -1.19
CA GLU A 103 -15.04 -3.81 -2.38
C GLU A 103 -13.77 -4.44 -2.96
N VAL A 104 -12.70 -3.65 -3.15
CA VAL A 104 -11.40 -4.15 -3.62
C VAL A 104 -10.85 -5.22 -2.69
N PHE A 105 -10.89 -5.00 -1.37
CA PHE A 105 -10.45 -5.99 -0.39
C PHE A 105 -11.26 -7.28 -0.50
N THR A 106 -12.59 -7.17 -0.52
CA THR A 106 -13.52 -8.31 -0.55
C THR A 106 -13.36 -9.12 -1.83
N THR A 107 -13.34 -8.47 -3.00
CA THR A 107 -13.16 -9.13 -4.29
C THR A 107 -11.81 -9.83 -4.37
N SER A 108 -10.74 -9.20 -3.89
CA SER A 108 -9.40 -9.79 -3.88
C SER A 108 -9.31 -11.02 -2.97
N LEU A 109 -9.96 -10.96 -1.81
CA LEU A 109 -10.01 -12.07 -0.86
C LEU A 109 -10.80 -13.27 -1.38
N LEU A 110 -11.96 -13.03 -1.99
CA LEU A 110 -12.74 -14.07 -2.67
C LEU A 110 -11.96 -14.69 -3.83
N ALA A 111 -11.27 -13.85 -4.61
CA ALA A 111 -10.45 -14.33 -5.69
C ALA A 111 -9.29 -15.20 -5.21
N HIS A 112 -8.61 -14.79 -4.14
CA HIS A 112 -7.59 -15.59 -3.48
C HIS A 112 -8.14 -16.95 -3.02
N LYS A 113 -9.28 -16.98 -2.32
CA LYS A 113 -9.96 -18.23 -1.91
C LYS A 113 -10.18 -19.19 -3.09
N GLU A 114 -10.77 -18.71 -4.18
CA GLU A 114 -11.10 -19.57 -5.33
C GLU A 114 -9.86 -20.04 -6.08
N LEU A 115 -8.82 -19.21 -6.15
CA LEU A 115 -7.53 -19.60 -6.70
C LEU A 115 -6.84 -20.66 -5.82
N SER A 116 -6.86 -20.52 -4.49
CA SER A 116 -6.26 -21.50 -3.57
C SER A 116 -6.95 -22.87 -3.62
N LYS A 117 -8.26 -22.92 -3.91
CA LYS A 117 -8.98 -24.20 -4.16
C LYS A 117 -8.53 -24.92 -5.43
N THR A 118 -8.09 -24.17 -6.45
CA THR A 118 -7.78 -24.70 -7.79
C THR A 118 -6.29 -24.83 -8.06
N SER A 119 -5.43 -24.16 -7.31
CA SER A 119 -3.97 -24.16 -7.48
C SER A 119 -3.24 -23.87 -6.16
N PRO A 120 -3.28 -24.80 -5.19
CA PRO A 120 -2.76 -24.57 -3.83
C PRO A 120 -1.26 -24.24 -3.79
N ASP A 121 -0.44 -24.79 -4.71
CA ASP A 121 1.02 -24.68 -4.61
C ASP A 121 1.63 -23.38 -5.17
N LYS A 122 0.83 -22.49 -5.79
CA LYS A 122 1.39 -21.32 -6.51
C LYS A 122 0.69 -19.98 -6.26
N VAL A 123 -0.46 -19.93 -5.58
CA VAL A 123 -1.28 -18.71 -5.46
C VAL A 123 -0.80 -17.80 -4.32
N ASP A 124 -0.11 -18.36 -3.34
CA ASP A 124 0.04 -17.76 -2.02
C ASP A 124 1.15 -16.71 -1.86
N GLU A 125 2.27 -16.84 -2.57
CA GLU A 125 3.49 -16.11 -2.16
C GLU A 125 3.35 -14.57 -2.25
N TYR A 126 2.61 -14.05 -3.22
CA TYR A 126 2.55 -12.60 -3.48
C TYR A 126 1.17 -11.97 -3.26
N LEU A 127 0.09 -12.73 -3.45
CA LEU A 127 -1.25 -12.14 -3.44
C LEU A 127 -1.74 -11.82 -2.03
N LEU A 128 -1.50 -12.72 -1.08
CA LEU A 128 -1.94 -12.54 0.31
C LEU A 128 -1.24 -11.34 1.00
N PRO A 129 0.08 -11.14 0.86
CA PRO A 129 0.74 -9.92 1.35
C PRO A 129 0.15 -8.62 0.79
N LEU A 130 -0.24 -8.61 -0.48
CA LEU A 130 -0.86 -7.43 -1.11
C LEU A 130 -2.25 -7.14 -0.54
N ILE A 131 -3.08 -8.18 -0.37
CA ILE A 131 -4.40 -8.06 0.28
C ILE A 131 -4.25 -7.52 1.70
N ARG A 132 -3.26 -8.02 2.45
CA ARG A 132 -2.97 -7.52 3.81
C ARG A 132 -2.54 -6.06 3.80
N ASN A 133 -1.64 -5.68 2.90
CA ASN A 133 -1.18 -4.30 2.78
C ASN A 133 -2.34 -3.34 2.46
N HIS A 134 -3.20 -3.70 1.50
CA HIS A 134 -4.39 -2.92 1.17
C HIS A 134 -5.31 -2.74 2.39
N CYS A 135 -5.55 -3.82 3.13
CA CYS A 135 -6.32 -3.77 4.37
C CYS A 135 -5.71 -2.80 5.39
N SER A 136 -4.41 -2.97 5.71
CA SER A 136 -3.73 -2.18 6.74
C SER A 136 -3.67 -0.68 6.41
N ASN A 137 -3.57 -0.33 5.12
CA ASN A 137 -3.44 1.06 4.69
C ASN A 137 -4.78 1.78 4.53
N HIS A 138 -5.85 1.06 4.19
CA HIS A 138 -7.10 1.67 3.76
C HIS A 138 -8.30 1.36 4.65
N LEU A 139 -8.26 0.29 5.44
CA LEU A 139 -9.40 -0.22 6.21
C LEU A 139 -9.13 -0.17 7.72
N PRO A 140 -9.12 1.03 8.35
CA PRO A 140 -8.72 1.20 9.75
C PRO A 140 -9.64 0.50 10.75
N ASN A 141 -10.87 0.17 10.34
CA ASN A 141 -11.85 -0.52 11.18
C ASN A 141 -11.74 -2.05 11.09
N LEU A 142 -10.94 -2.58 10.16
CA LEU A 142 -10.77 -4.02 9.98
C LEU A 142 -9.53 -4.50 10.74
N ASN A 143 -9.64 -5.64 11.43
CA ASN A 143 -8.48 -6.28 12.03
C ASN A 143 -7.73 -7.11 10.96
N CYS A 144 -6.79 -6.47 10.29
CA CYS A 144 -6.01 -7.05 9.19
C CYS A 144 -5.03 -8.17 9.64
N ASP A 145 -4.71 -8.23 10.94
CA ASP A 145 -3.90 -9.32 11.52
C ASP A 145 -4.68 -10.65 11.59
N LYS A 146 -6.01 -10.59 11.44
CA LYS A 146 -6.89 -11.77 11.44
C LYS A 146 -7.32 -12.18 10.03
N ILE A 147 -6.65 -11.71 8.98
CA ILE A 147 -6.96 -12.08 7.59
C ILE A 147 -6.89 -13.60 7.40
N GLU A 148 -5.92 -14.29 7.99
CA GLU A 148 -5.80 -15.75 7.95
C GLU A 148 -7.04 -16.43 8.53
N SER A 149 -7.55 -15.93 9.65
CA SER A 149 -8.79 -16.46 10.23
C SER A 149 -10.01 -16.21 9.33
N LEU A 150 -10.01 -15.10 8.59
CA LEU A 150 -11.06 -14.80 7.61
C LEU A 150 -10.97 -15.77 6.43
N ILE A 151 -9.76 -16.04 5.92
CA ILE A 151 -9.49 -17.01 4.86
C ILE A 151 -9.92 -18.41 5.30
N ASP A 152 -9.60 -18.82 6.53
CA ASP A 152 -9.97 -20.12 7.08
C ASP A 152 -11.50 -20.30 7.23
N LYS A 153 -12.24 -19.22 7.47
CA LYS A 153 -13.71 -19.25 7.47
C LYS A 153 -14.24 -19.35 6.04
N LEU A 154 -13.71 -18.51 5.16
CA LEU A 154 -14.10 -18.45 3.75
C LEU A 154 -13.77 -19.74 2.98
N SER A 155 -12.70 -20.44 3.34
CA SER A 155 -12.29 -21.70 2.70
C SER A 155 -13.30 -22.83 2.95
N LYS A 156 -14.00 -22.80 4.09
CA LYS A 156 -15.06 -23.74 4.48
C LYS A 156 -16.38 -23.49 3.76
N GLU A 157 -16.57 -22.29 3.19
CA GLU A 157 -17.75 -21.97 2.41
C GLU A 157 -17.68 -22.58 1.00
N PRO A 158 -18.84 -22.87 0.39
CA PRO A 158 -18.91 -23.32 -1.01
C PRO A 158 -18.23 -22.34 -1.96
N SER A 159 -17.92 -22.82 -3.17
CA SER A 159 -17.36 -21.95 -4.21
C SER A 159 -18.37 -20.86 -4.58
N VAL A 160 -17.89 -19.66 -4.90
CA VAL A 160 -18.76 -18.61 -5.44
C VAL A 160 -19.19 -18.92 -6.89
N CYS A 161 -18.60 -19.95 -7.50
CA CYS A 161 -18.82 -20.35 -8.89
C CYS A 161 -19.74 -21.56 -9.08
N THR A 162 -20.38 -22.06 -8.02
CA THR A 162 -21.41 -23.11 -8.08
C THR A 162 -22.80 -22.57 -8.38
#